data_AF-A0A357HFV2-F1
#
_entry.id   AF-A0A357HFV2-F1
#
_cell.length_a   1.000
_cell.length_b   1.000
_cell.length_c   1.000
_cell.angle_alpha   90.00
_cell.angle_beta   90.00
_cell.angle_gamma   90.00
#
_symmetry.space_group_name_H-M   'P 1'
#
loop_
_entity.id
_entity.type
_entity.pdbx_description
1 polymer ?
#
loop_
_entity_poly.entity_id
_entity_poly.type
_entity_poly.pdbx_seq_one_letter_code
_entity_poly.pdbx_strand_id
1 'polypeptide(L)' 'TVEPGQRLFQLVAMDGSPIHFELVDDLSDTTRGSGGFGSTGK' A
#
# COMPACT_ATOMS: atom_id res chain seq x y z
N THR A 1 21.41 9.54 -23.05
CA THR A 1 22.17 8.40 -22.50
C THR A 1 22.16 8.53 -20.99
N VAL A 2 22.40 7.46 -20.23
CA VAL A 2 22.58 7.55 -18.77
C VAL A 2 24.05 7.78 -18.48
N GLU A 3 24.35 8.75 -17.60
CA GLU A 3 25.72 9.14 -17.27
C GLU A 3 26.24 8.41 -16.01
N PRO A 4 27.57 8.20 -15.88
CA PRO A 4 28.16 7.65 -14.66
C PRO A 4 27.77 8.46 -13.42
N GLY A 5 27.25 7.78 -12.39
CA GLY A 5 26.77 8.40 -11.15
C GLY A 5 25.36 8.99 -11.21
N GLN A 6 24.67 8.91 -12.36
CA GLN A 6 23.28 9.34 -12.47
C GLN A 6 22.37 8.44 -11.63
N ARG A 7 21.77 9.02 -10.59
CA ARG A 7 20.79 8.33 -9.73
C ARG A 7 19.46 8.24 -10.46
N LEU A 8 19.03 7.03 -10.79
CA LEU A 8 17.77 6.77 -11.50
C LEU A 8 16.66 6.24 -10.60
N PHE A 9 17.03 5.59 -9.50
CA PHE A 9 16.13 4.92 -8.58
C PHE A 9 16.65 5.04 -7.15
N GLN A 10 15.84 4.58 -6.20
CA GLN A 10 16.17 4.53 -4.80
C GLN A 10 15.75 3.18 -4.23
N LEU A 11 16.53 2.68 -3.26
CA LEU A 11 16.17 1.49 -2.50
C LEU A 11 15.24 1.91 -1.36
N VAL A 12 14.22 1.09 -1.09
CA VAL A 12 13.30 1.26 0.03
C VAL A 12 13.36 0.00 0.88
N ALA A 13 13.63 0.15 2.17
CA ALA A 13 13.64 -0.95 3.12
C ALA A 13 12.22 -1.16 3.68
N MET A 14 11.41 -1.97 2.99
CA MET A 14 10.13 -2.40 3.54
C MET A 14 10.33 -3.54 4.56
N ASP A 15 9.46 -3.60 5.56
CA ASP A 15 9.47 -4.64 6.61
C ASP A 15 9.30 -6.06 6.01
N GLY A 16 8.32 -6.23 5.12
CA GLY A 16 8.13 -7.49 4.39
C GLY A 16 7.81 -8.71 5.26
N SER A 17 7.39 -8.50 6.51
CA SER A 17 7.02 -9.60 7.40
C SER A 17 5.83 -10.41 6.87
N PRO A 18 5.74 -11.73 7.17
CA PRO A 18 4.64 -12.55 6.72
C PRO A 18 3.30 -12.11 7.32
N ILE A 19 2.24 -12.16 6.51
CA ILE A 19 0.86 -11.99 6.99
C ILE A 19 0.16 -13.34 7.12
N HIS A 20 -0.78 -13.41 8.05
CA HIS A 20 -1.64 -14.58 8.27
C HIS A 20 -3.07 -14.23 7.88
N PHE A 21 -3.72 -15.14 7.16
CA PHE A 21 -5.11 -14.99 6.74
C PHE A 21 -6.02 -15.82 7.63
N GLU A 22 -7.11 -15.21 8.05
CA GLU A 22 -8.24 -15.87 8.72
C GLU A 22 -9.46 -15.71 7.82
N LEU A 23 -10.15 -16.81 7.53
CA LEU A 23 -11.39 -16.78 6.77
C LEU A 23 -12.55 -16.49 7.72
N VAL A 24 -13.31 -15.44 7.40
CA VAL A 24 -14.49 -15.01 8.16
C VAL A 24 -15.63 -14.71 7.20
N ASP A 25 -16.87 -14.83 7.68
CA ASP A 25 -18.06 -14.55 6.86
C ASP A 25 -18.23 -13.04 6.64
N ASP A 26 -17.94 -12.22 7.65
CA ASP A 26 -18.10 -10.76 7.62
C ASP A 26 -16.91 -10.05 8.28
N LEU A 27 -16.58 -8.86 7.76
CA LEU A 27 -15.57 -7.95 8.34
C LEU A 27 -16.22 -6.96 9.32
N SER A 28 -15.43 -6.42 10.24
CA SER A 28 -15.89 -5.33 11.12
C SER A 28 -16.14 -4.03 10.34
N ASP A 29 -17.17 -3.30 10.73
CA ASP A 29 -17.43 -1.96 10.20
C ASP A 29 -16.32 -0.96 10.55
N THR A 30 -16.09 0.00 9.65
CA THR A 30 -15.18 1.13 9.89
C THR A 30 -15.81 2.43 9.38
N THR A 31 -15.34 3.57 9.88
CA THR A 31 -15.80 4.89 9.39
C THR A 31 -15.52 5.13 7.91
N ARG A 32 -14.54 4.43 7.33
CA ARG A 32 -14.23 4.46 5.89
C ARG A 32 -15.21 3.62 5.07
N GLY A 33 -15.64 2.47 5.60
CA GLY A 33 -16.45 1.50 4.87
C GLY A 33 -15.82 1.11 3.52
N SER A 34 -16.64 1.06 2.47
CA SER A 34 -16.22 0.75 1.10
C SER A 34 -15.63 1.93 0.33
N GLY A 35 -15.27 3.04 1.01
CA GLY A 35 -14.77 4.26 0.37
C GLY A 35 -13.41 4.07 -0.31
N GLY A 36 -13.36 4.23 -1.63
CA GLY A 36 -12.17 4.22 -2.46
C GLY A 36 -12.24 5.25 -3.60
N PHE A 37 -11.28 5.23 -4.54
CA PHE A 37 -11.31 6.07 -5.75
C PHE A 37 -11.50 7.57 -5.51
N GLY A 38 -10.75 8.14 -4.57
CA GLY A 38 -10.92 9.56 -4.24
C GLY A 38 -12.22 9.86 -3.50
N SER A 39 -12.78 8.89 -2.76
CA SER A 39 -13.97 9.05 -1.91
C SER A 39 -13.87 10.18 -0.88
N THR A 40 -12.65 10.63 -0.58
CA THR A 40 -12.39 11.78 0.29
C THR A 40 -12.34 13.11 -0.46
N GLY A 41 -12.57 13.11 -1.78
CA GLY A 41 -12.66 14.30 -2.62
C GLY A 41 -11.44 15.22 -2.60
N LYS A 42 -11.70 16.50 -2.85
CA LYS A 42 -10.90 17.66 -2.47
C LYS A 42 -11.68 18.50 -1.47
#